data_AF-A0A947G003-F1
#
_entry.id   AF-A0A947G003-F1
#
_cell.length_a   1.000
_cell.length_b   1.000
_cell.length_c   1.000
_cell.angle_alpha   90.00
_cell.angle_beta   90.00
_cell.angle_gamma   90.00
#
_symmetry.space_group_name_H-M   'P 1'
#
loop_
_entity.id
_entity.type
_entity.pdbx_description
1 polymer ?
#
loop_
_entity_poly.entity_id
_entity_poly.type
_entity_poly.pdbx_seq_one_letter_code
_entity_poly.pdbx_strand_id
1 'polypeptide(L)'
;MRLTTRRRIRSIQEGLKLLWEGDEKRIRRKYRGELGRDPDLDDPATYTEKVLWLNLHHRDPRQVICADKYEVRGWVAERVGTDILVPLLGVYDDADDIDFESLPDSFAIKATHGSGWNLIVPDKSGLDWAEARRSLQEWLSRSYYAHKREWQYRDMPHRLIVEEFLVGDDGGIPSQYQFFCFRRGDRQTILVQVDFDELTDHR
;
A
#
# COMPACT_ATOMS: atom_id res chain seq x y z
N MET A 1 -20.85 -10.07 19.58
CA MET A 1 -20.33 -9.15 20.62
C MET A 1 -18.99 -9.59 21.25
N ARG A 2 -18.02 -10.11 20.47
CA ARG A 2 -16.65 -10.49 20.94
C ARG A 2 -15.49 -9.85 20.15
N LEU A 3 -15.78 -9.10 19.08
CA LEU A 3 -14.78 -8.50 18.18
C LEU A 3 -14.15 -7.19 18.73
N THR A 4 -14.80 -6.52 19.67
CA THR A 4 -14.37 -5.21 20.21
C THR A 4 -13.17 -5.27 21.16
N THR A 5 -13.05 -6.34 21.96
CA THR A 5 -11.96 -6.48 22.96
C THR A 5 -10.60 -6.75 22.31
N ARG A 6 -10.54 -7.59 21.27
CA ARG A 6 -9.28 -7.89 20.57
C ARG A 6 -8.74 -6.68 19.78
N ARG A 7 -9.64 -5.92 19.13
CA ARG A 7 -9.28 -4.69 18.41
C ARG A 7 -8.69 -3.64 19.36
N ARG A 8 -9.28 -3.47 20.56
CA ARG A 8 -8.75 -2.60 21.63
C ARG A 8 -7.38 -3.06 22.14
N ILE A 9 -7.20 -4.33 22.46
CA ILE A 9 -5.91 -4.85 22.98
C ILE A 9 -4.79 -4.65 21.94
N ARG A 10 -5.05 -4.93 20.66
CA ARG A 10 -4.05 -4.77 19.59
C ARG A 10 -3.71 -3.29 19.34
N SER A 11 -4.71 -2.41 19.32
CA SER A 11 -4.50 -0.96 19.26
C SER A 11 -3.61 -0.45 20.41
N ILE A 12 -3.82 -0.95 21.63
CA ILE A 12 -2.97 -0.64 22.80
C ILE A 12 -1.53 -1.15 22.59
N GLN A 13 -1.34 -2.36 22.06
CA GLN A 13 -0.01 -2.90 21.77
C GLN A 13 0.73 -2.10 20.69
N GLU A 14 0.04 -1.65 19.64
CA GLU A 14 0.61 -0.78 18.60
C GLU A 14 0.96 0.61 19.16
N GLY A 15 0.08 1.17 20.01
CA GLY A 15 0.35 2.41 20.74
C GLY A 15 1.57 2.32 21.66
N LEU A 16 1.73 1.21 22.40
CA LEU A 16 2.92 0.96 23.23
C LEU A 16 4.20 0.86 22.40
N LYS A 17 4.15 0.23 21.22
CA LYS A 17 5.28 0.18 20.27
C LYS A 17 5.62 1.56 19.69
N LEU A 18 4.66 2.47 19.59
CA LEU A 18 4.88 3.86 19.17
C LEU A 18 5.55 4.68 20.27
N LEU A 19 5.21 4.44 21.53
CA LEU A 19 5.73 5.19 22.68
C LEU A 19 7.17 4.78 23.08
N TRP A 20 7.57 3.53 22.82
CA TRP A 20 8.86 3.00 23.31
C TRP A 20 10.07 3.33 22.42
N GLU A 21 9.86 3.59 21.12
CA GLU A 21 10.93 3.83 20.18
C GLU A 21 10.56 4.89 19.13
N GLY A 22 11.34 5.97 19.09
CA GLY A 22 11.23 7.01 18.07
C GLY A 22 11.47 6.49 16.66
N ASP A 23 10.77 7.07 15.69
CA ASP A 23 10.71 6.61 14.30
C ASP A 23 12.10 6.41 13.68
N GLU A 24 13.00 7.38 13.84
CA GLU A 24 14.35 7.31 13.29
C GLU A 24 15.12 6.09 13.79
N LYS A 25 15.09 5.81 15.09
CA LYS A 25 15.80 4.68 15.67
C LYS A 25 15.30 3.35 15.11
N ARG A 26 13.97 3.19 15.00
CA ARG A 26 13.35 1.99 14.41
C ARG A 26 13.72 1.84 12.94
N ILE A 27 13.65 2.93 12.19
CA ILE A 27 13.94 2.96 10.76
C ILE A 27 15.42 2.61 10.49
N ARG A 28 16.37 3.23 11.21
CA ARG A 28 17.81 2.91 11.10
C ARG A 28 18.10 1.45 11.41
N ARG A 29 17.48 0.91 12.47
CA ARG A 29 17.63 -0.51 12.84
C ARG A 29 17.15 -1.44 11.73
N LYS A 30 15.98 -1.16 11.15
CA LYS A 30 15.44 -1.93 10.02
C LYS A 30 16.38 -1.85 8.81
N TYR A 31 16.83 -0.65 8.45
CA TYR A 31 17.77 -0.42 7.36
C TYR A 31 19.07 -1.24 7.53
N ARG A 32 19.66 -1.21 8.73
CA ARG A 32 20.86 -2.00 9.05
C ARG A 32 20.60 -3.51 8.95
N GLY A 33 19.44 -3.97 9.41
CA GLY A 33 19.05 -5.38 9.32
C GLY A 33 18.89 -5.88 7.89
N GLU A 34 18.37 -5.04 6.99
CA GLU A 34 18.13 -5.40 5.58
C GLU A 34 19.38 -5.24 4.70
N LEU A 35 20.19 -4.21 4.94
CA LEU A 35 21.32 -3.83 4.06
C LEU A 35 22.70 -4.04 4.69
N GLY A 36 22.78 -4.51 5.94
CA GLY A 36 24.02 -4.81 6.64
C GLY A 36 24.86 -3.58 7.03
N ARG A 37 24.35 -2.36 6.82
CA ARG A 37 25.05 -1.09 7.10
C ARG A 37 24.10 -0.03 7.64
N ASP A 38 24.65 0.95 8.34
CA ASP A 38 23.87 2.14 8.72
C ASP A 38 23.61 3.06 7.53
N PRO A 39 22.46 3.76 7.50
CA PRO A 39 22.22 4.80 6.53
C PRO A 39 22.96 6.08 6.93
N ASP A 40 23.58 6.75 5.96
CA ASP A 40 23.97 8.16 6.11
C ASP A 40 22.73 9.05 5.85
N LEU A 41 22.25 9.74 6.89
CA LEU A 41 21.12 10.67 6.78
C LEU A 41 21.57 12.13 6.75
N ASP A 42 22.85 12.41 7.01
CA ASP A 42 23.40 13.75 6.97
C ASP A 42 23.79 14.10 5.52
N ASP A 43 24.37 13.13 4.80
CA ASP A 43 24.67 13.22 3.36
C ASP A 43 24.21 11.96 2.60
N PRO A 44 22.89 11.80 2.34
CA PRO A 44 22.36 10.60 1.70
C PRO A 44 22.86 10.48 0.25
N ALA A 45 23.64 9.43 -0.03
CA ALA A 45 24.29 9.21 -1.31
C ALA A 45 23.56 8.17 -2.17
N THR A 46 22.87 7.21 -1.57
CA THR A 46 22.11 6.18 -2.30
C THR A 46 20.63 6.53 -2.44
N TYR A 47 19.96 5.91 -3.42
CA TYR A 47 18.51 6.00 -3.57
C TYR A 47 17.79 5.59 -2.27
N THR A 48 18.20 4.49 -1.66
CA THR A 48 17.61 3.96 -0.43
C THR A 48 17.78 4.91 0.77
N GLU A 49 18.95 5.54 0.92
CA GLU A 49 19.19 6.58 1.93
C GLU A 49 18.32 7.81 1.67
N LYS A 50 18.19 8.22 0.40
CA LYS A 50 17.35 9.37 0.05
C LYS A 50 15.88 9.12 0.35
N VAL A 51 15.35 7.94 0.03
CA VAL A 51 13.97 7.53 0.38
C VAL A 51 13.79 7.51 1.90
N LEU A 52 14.76 6.99 2.64
CA LEU A 52 14.74 6.98 4.11
C LEU A 52 14.69 8.39 4.70
N TRP A 53 15.55 9.28 4.18
CA TRP A 53 15.60 10.68 4.57
C TRP A 53 14.28 11.39 4.29
N LEU A 54 13.69 11.18 3.10
CA LEU A 54 12.39 11.74 2.75
C LEU A 54 11.30 11.24 3.71
N ASN A 55 11.32 9.96 4.06
CA ASN A 55 10.36 9.40 5.02
C ASN A 55 10.48 10.02 6.42
N LEU A 56 11.67 10.44 6.84
CA LEU A 56 11.90 11.03 8.17
C LEU A 56 11.67 12.55 8.21
N HIS A 57 12.03 13.27 7.14
CA HIS A 57 12.19 14.72 7.18
C HIS A 57 11.27 15.47 6.20
N HIS A 58 10.71 14.80 5.18
CA HIS A 58 9.84 15.43 4.21
C HIS A 58 8.37 15.19 4.55
N ARG A 59 7.58 16.27 4.65
CA ARG A 59 6.18 16.25 5.06
C ARG A 59 5.32 16.98 4.06
N ASP A 60 5.24 16.42 2.87
CA ASP A 60 4.38 16.94 1.80
C ASP A 60 3.02 16.22 1.82
N PRO A 61 1.90 16.93 2.01
CA PRO A 61 0.56 16.34 2.02
C PRO A 61 0.24 15.49 0.79
N ARG A 62 0.87 15.77 -0.35
CA ARG A 62 0.72 14.98 -1.59
C ARG A 62 1.20 13.55 -1.42
N GLN A 63 2.14 13.26 -0.51
CA GLN A 63 2.58 11.89 -0.25
C GLN A 63 1.46 11.04 0.36
N VAL A 64 0.58 11.64 1.17
CA VAL A 64 -0.59 10.95 1.74
C VAL A 64 -1.60 10.65 0.63
N ILE A 65 -1.90 11.64 -0.23
CA ILE A 65 -2.79 11.47 -1.38
C ILE A 65 -2.29 10.36 -2.30
N CYS A 66 -1.00 10.37 -2.66
CA CYS A 66 -0.43 9.39 -3.55
C CYS A 66 -0.31 7.99 -2.93
N ALA A 67 -0.23 7.88 -1.60
CA ALA A 67 -0.18 6.59 -0.92
C ALA A 67 -1.56 5.95 -0.73
N ASP A 68 -2.63 6.77 -0.67
CA ASP A 68 -4.00 6.29 -0.61
C ASP A 68 -4.48 5.76 -1.96
N LYS A 69 -4.69 4.45 -2.05
CA LYS A 69 -5.15 3.80 -3.29
C LYS A 69 -6.51 4.31 -3.78
N TYR A 70 -7.30 4.94 -2.92
CA TYR A 70 -8.55 5.58 -3.32
C TYR A 70 -8.35 7.06 -3.65
N GLU A 71 -7.73 7.86 -2.77
CA GLU A 71 -7.59 9.31 -3.02
C GLU A 71 -6.71 9.62 -4.23
N VAL A 72 -5.69 8.80 -4.50
CA VAL A 72 -4.80 8.98 -5.67
C VAL A 72 -5.57 8.95 -6.98
N ARG A 73 -6.70 8.24 -7.03
CA ARG A 73 -7.52 8.09 -8.25
C ARG A 73 -8.06 9.44 -8.70
N GLY A 74 -8.56 10.26 -7.78
CA GLY A 74 -9.01 11.63 -8.08
C GLY A 74 -7.86 12.51 -8.57
N TRP A 75 -6.71 12.44 -7.88
CA TRP A 75 -5.52 13.19 -8.26
C TRP A 75 -5.03 12.88 -9.69
N VAL A 76 -5.08 11.60 -10.08
CA VAL A 76 -4.74 11.10 -11.41
C VAL A 76 -5.78 11.54 -12.44
N ALA A 77 -7.06 11.32 -12.16
CA ALA A 77 -8.16 11.67 -13.06
C ALA A 77 -8.11 13.15 -13.48
N GLU A 78 -7.83 14.06 -12.56
CA GLU A 78 -7.70 15.50 -12.82
C GLU A 78 -6.54 15.87 -13.75
N ARG A 79 -5.49 15.05 -13.83
CA ARG A 79 -4.22 15.41 -14.50
C ARG A 79 -3.99 14.70 -15.81
N VAL A 80 -4.39 13.45 -15.90
CA VAL A 80 -4.13 12.59 -17.06
C VAL A 80 -5.39 11.88 -17.57
N GLY A 81 -6.52 12.08 -16.90
CA GLY A 81 -7.80 11.47 -17.28
C GLY A 81 -8.07 10.15 -16.56
N THR A 82 -9.27 9.63 -16.77
CA THR A 82 -9.78 8.42 -16.11
C THR A 82 -9.43 7.13 -16.85
N ASP A 83 -9.06 7.21 -18.12
CA ASP A 83 -8.87 6.04 -19.00
C ASP A 83 -7.71 5.13 -18.56
N ILE A 84 -6.79 5.66 -17.76
CA ILE A 84 -5.65 4.90 -17.21
C ILE A 84 -5.95 4.24 -15.85
N LEU A 85 -7.09 4.57 -15.23
CA LEU A 85 -7.45 4.04 -13.93
C LEU A 85 -8.16 2.70 -14.11
N VAL A 86 -7.73 1.69 -13.35
CA VAL A 86 -8.44 0.41 -13.26
C VAL A 86 -9.87 0.67 -12.81
N PRO A 87 -10.90 0.11 -13.46
CA PRO A 87 -12.27 0.33 -13.05
C PRO A 87 -12.51 -0.07 -11.59
N LEU A 88 -13.21 0.81 -10.87
CA LEU A 88 -13.52 0.65 -9.46
C LEU A 88 -14.92 0.06 -9.31
N LEU A 89 -15.00 -1.09 -8.67
CA LEU A 89 -16.24 -1.84 -8.43
C LEU A 89 -16.90 -1.46 -7.10
N GLY A 90 -16.13 -0.95 -6.14
CA GLY A 90 -16.69 -0.48 -4.87
C GLY A 90 -15.65 0.07 -3.90
N VAL A 91 -16.15 0.75 -2.87
CA VAL A 91 -15.38 1.30 -1.75
C VAL A 91 -16.15 1.05 -0.47
N TYR A 92 -15.45 0.54 0.55
CA TYR A 92 -16.08 0.08 1.78
C TYR A 92 -15.25 0.49 3.00
N ASP A 93 -15.93 1.03 4.01
CA ASP A 93 -15.33 1.31 5.32
C ASP A 93 -15.35 0.08 6.25
N ASP A 94 -16.23 -0.89 5.95
CA ASP A 94 -16.38 -2.14 6.67
C ASP A 94 -16.35 -3.34 5.70
N ALA A 95 -15.67 -4.43 6.08
CA ALA A 95 -15.62 -5.63 5.25
C ALA A 95 -16.94 -6.41 5.24
N ASP A 96 -17.81 -6.19 6.24
CA ASP A 96 -19.11 -6.84 6.32
C ASP A 96 -20.12 -6.23 5.33
N ASP A 97 -19.87 -5.00 4.85
CA ASP A 97 -20.68 -4.31 3.84
C ASP A 97 -20.45 -4.83 2.41
N ILE A 98 -19.46 -5.70 2.22
CA ILE A 98 -19.12 -6.26 0.91
C ILE A 98 -20.07 -7.41 0.58
N ASP A 99 -20.90 -7.20 -0.44
CA ASP A 99 -21.71 -8.25 -1.08
C ASP A 99 -20.88 -8.99 -2.15
N PHE A 100 -20.19 -10.04 -1.71
CA PHE A 100 -19.36 -10.88 -2.59
C PHE A 100 -20.13 -11.61 -3.70
N GLU A 101 -21.45 -11.83 -3.53
CA GLU A 101 -22.25 -12.50 -4.55
C GLU A 101 -22.47 -11.57 -5.75
N SER A 102 -22.63 -10.26 -5.49
CA SER A 102 -22.82 -9.22 -6.51
C SER A 102 -21.55 -8.90 -7.33
N LEU A 103 -20.37 -9.21 -6.78
CA LEU A 103 -19.10 -8.96 -7.47
C LEU A 103 -18.93 -9.86 -8.70
N PRO A 104 -18.15 -9.45 -9.71
CA PRO A 104 -17.81 -10.32 -10.85
C PRO A 104 -17.07 -11.60 -10.40
N ASP A 105 -16.90 -12.56 -11.32
CA ASP A 105 -16.20 -13.81 -11.02
C ASP A 105 -14.72 -13.60 -10.68
N SER A 106 -14.12 -12.50 -11.14
CA SER A 106 -12.75 -12.10 -10.83
C SER A 106 -12.65 -10.62 -10.44
N PHE A 107 -11.87 -10.33 -9.40
CA PHE A 107 -11.63 -8.97 -8.89
C PHE A 107 -10.41 -8.93 -7.98
N ALA A 108 -9.99 -7.72 -7.57
CA ALA A 108 -9.01 -7.52 -6.52
C ALA A 108 -9.58 -6.63 -5.41
N ILE A 109 -9.42 -7.03 -4.14
CA ILE A 109 -9.72 -6.18 -2.98
C ILE A 109 -8.42 -5.69 -2.36
N LYS A 110 -8.31 -4.39 -2.12
CA LYS A 110 -7.08 -3.78 -1.58
C LYS A 110 -7.42 -2.85 -0.43
N ALA A 111 -6.62 -2.90 0.63
CA ALA A 111 -6.67 -1.86 1.65
C ALA A 111 -6.01 -0.57 1.15
N THR A 112 -6.64 0.57 1.36
CA THR A 112 -6.13 1.87 0.89
C THR A 112 -4.87 2.31 1.64
N HIS A 113 -4.77 1.96 2.93
CA HIS A 113 -3.83 2.49 3.92
C HIS A 113 -2.64 1.59 4.24
N GLY A 114 -2.14 0.83 3.27
CA GLY A 114 -0.96 0.00 3.47
C GLY A 114 -0.41 -0.60 2.18
N SER A 115 0.58 -1.48 2.31
CA SER A 115 1.17 -2.21 1.19
C SER A 115 1.21 -3.72 1.48
N GLY A 116 1.00 -4.53 0.43
CA GLY A 116 0.86 -5.99 0.52
C GLY A 116 -0.48 -6.48 1.10
N TRP A 117 -1.44 -5.58 1.32
CA TRP A 117 -2.79 -5.91 1.80
C TRP A 117 -3.76 -5.98 0.63
N ASN A 118 -3.60 -7.04 -0.15
CA ASN A 118 -4.34 -7.31 -1.37
C ASN A 118 -4.93 -8.74 -1.30
N LEU A 119 -6.20 -8.89 -1.66
CA LEU A 119 -6.85 -10.17 -1.92
C LEU A 119 -7.11 -10.22 -3.42
N ILE A 120 -6.40 -11.11 -4.10
CA ILE A 120 -6.54 -11.30 -5.54
C ILE A 120 -7.46 -12.50 -5.77
N VAL A 121 -8.54 -12.28 -6.52
CA VAL A 121 -9.57 -13.27 -6.79
C VAL A 121 -9.66 -13.47 -8.29
N PRO A 122 -8.89 -14.42 -8.87
CA PRO A 122 -9.02 -14.75 -10.30
C PRO A 122 -10.27 -15.60 -10.59
N ASP A 123 -10.80 -16.29 -9.59
CA ASP A 123 -12.05 -17.04 -9.62
C ASP A 123 -12.66 -17.07 -8.21
N LYS A 124 -13.92 -16.62 -8.08
CA LYS A 124 -14.65 -16.59 -6.80
C LYS A 124 -15.27 -17.92 -6.38
N SER A 125 -15.33 -18.92 -7.27
CA SER A 125 -16.09 -20.17 -7.08
C SER A 125 -15.60 -21.03 -5.89
N GLY A 126 -14.33 -20.90 -5.52
CA GLY A 126 -13.69 -21.69 -4.44
C GLY A 126 -13.29 -20.89 -3.20
N LEU A 127 -13.72 -19.63 -3.08
CA LEU A 127 -13.19 -18.73 -2.06
C LEU A 127 -13.89 -18.89 -0.70
N ASP A 128 -13.11 -19.03 0.37
CA ASP A 128 -13.65 -18.98 1.74
C ASP A 128 -13.96 -17.51 2.10
N TRP A 129 -15.23 -17.13 1.97
CA TRP A 129 -15.69 -15.78 2.29
C TRP A 129 -15.54 -15.41 3.77
N ALA A 130 -15.56 -16.38 4.67
CA ALA A 130 -15.37 -16.11 6.10
C ALA A 130 -13.90 -15.79 6.40
N GLU A 131 -12.97 -16.50 5.76
CA GLU A 131 -11.54 -16.18 5.81
C GLU A 131 -11.21 -14.86 5.13
N ALA A 132 -11.78 -14.60 3.95
CA ALA A 132 -11.61 -13.33 3.24
C ALA A 132 -12.04 -12.16 4.12
N ARG A 133 -13.28 -12.17 4.64
CA ARG A 133 -13.79 -11.14 5.57
C ARG A 133 -12.88 -10.96 6.77
N ARG A 134 -12.41 -12.05 7.39
CA ARG A 134 -11.50 -11.99 8.55
C ARG A 134 -10.19 -11.26 8.19
N SER A 135 -9.61 -11.54 7.03
CA SER A 135 -8.38 -10.89 6.55
C SER A 135 -8.59 -9.40 6.28
N LEU A 136 -9.70 -9.06 5.62
CA LEU A 136 -10.08 -7.68 5.32
C LEU A 136 -10.30 -6.84 6.60
N GLN A 137 -11.05 -7.39 7.57
CA GLN A 137 -11.23 -6.77 8.88
C GLN A 137 -9.91 -6.59 9.62
N GLU A 138 -9.01 -7.57 9.50
CA GLU A 138 -7.70 -7.46 10.10
C GLU A 138 -6.90 -6.30 9.49
N TRP A 139 -6.90 -6.11 8.18
CA TRP A 139 -6.25 -4.98 7.52
C TRP A 139 -6.84 -3.63 7.96
N LEU A 140 -8.17 -3.50 7.98
CA LEU A 140 -8.86 -2.31 8.48
C LEU A 140 -8.55 -2.00 9.95
N SER A 141 -8.17 -3.01 10.74
CA SER A 141 -7.82 -2.83 12.15
C SER A 141 -6.36 -2.43 12.42
N ARG A 142 -5.47 -2.57 11.43
CA ARG A 142 -4.01 -2.39 11.60
C ARG A 142 -3.55 -1.04 11.06
N SER A 143 -2.61 -0.41 11.77
CA SER A 143 -1.89 0.76 11.25
C SER A 143 -0.62 0.35 10.52
N TYR A 144 -0.54 0.62 9.21
CA TYR A 144 0.67 0.34 8.44
C TYR A 144 1.86 1.18 8.95
N TYR A 145 1.62 2.44 9.32
CA TYR A 145 2.61 3.30 9.98
C TYR A 145 3.12 2.70 11.30
N ALA A 146 2.26 2.12 12.14
CA ALA A 146 2.70 1.48 13.38
C ALA A 146 3.68 0.31 13.12
N HIS A 147 3.64 -0.30 11.93
CA HIS A 147 4.49 -1.42 11.53
C HIS A 147 5.72 -1.01 10.71
N LYS A 148 5.61 -0.06 9.79
CA LYS A 148 6.70 0.30 8.87
C LYS A 148 7.34 1.65 9.13
N ARG A 149 6.70 2.50 9.95
CA ARG A 149 7.12 3.90 10.20
C ARG A 149 7.19 4.74 8.92
N GLU A 150 6.38 4.38 7.95
CA GLU A 150 6.21 5.14 6.73
C GLU A 150 5.16 6.22 6.96
N TRP A 151 5.61 7.47 7.04
CA TRP A 151 4.84 8.57 7.61
C TRP A 151 3.56 8.86 6.82
N GLN A 152 3.59 8.64 5.50
CA GLN A 152 2.47 8.90 4.61
C GLN A 152 1.23 8.06 4.94
N TYR A 153 1.41 6.91 5.61
CA TYR A 153 0.31 6.04 6.04
C TYR A 153 -0.26 6.37 7.42
N ARG A 154 0.23 7.40 8.11
CA ARG A 154 -0.06 7.61 9.54
C ARG A 154 -1.53 7.90 9.82
N ASP A 155 -2.11 8.82 9.09
CA ASP A 155 -3.43 9.41 9.38
C ASP A 155 -4.43 9.17 8.23
N MET A 156 -4.20 8.14 7.43
CA MET A 156 -5.08 7.78 6.32
C MET A 156 -6.37 7.13 6.83
N PRO A 157 -7.51 7.37 6.16
CA PRO A 157 -8.71 6.60 6.40
C PRO A 157 -8.48 5.13 6.00
N HIS A 158 -8.92 4.22 6.85
CA HIS A 158 -8.81 2.79 6.60
C HIS A 158 -10.03 2.34 5.79
N ARG A 159 -9.82 2.07 4.50
CA ARG A 159 -10.87 1.64 3.56
C ARG A 159 -10.43 0.43 2.78
N LEU A 160 -11.40 -0.26 2.19
CA LEU A 160 -11.22 -1.27 1.17
C LEU A 160 -11.71 -0.72 -0.16
N ILE A 161 -10.93 -0.94 -1.21
CA ILE A 161 -11.39 -0.76 -2.59
C ILE A 161 -11.50 -2.12 -3.26
N VAL A 162 -12.49 -2.25 -4.14
CA VAL A 162 -12.63 -3.39 -5.04
C VAL A 162 -12.41 -2.89 -6.46
N GLU A 163 -11.47 -3.48 -7.15
CA GLU A 163 -11.09 -3.12 -8.53
C GLU A 163 -11.29 -4.32 -9.44
N GLU A 164 -11.51 -4.07 -10.73
CA GLU A 164 -11.51 -5.11 -11.74
C GLU A 164 -10.18 -5.88 -11.75
N PHE A 165 -10.26 -7.19 -11.98
CA PHE A 165 -9.08 -8.01 -12.15
C PHE A 165 -8.52 -7.80 -13.57
N LEU A 166 -7.28 -7.33 -13.65
CA LEU A 166 -6.61 -7.13 -14.93
C LEU A 166 -5.94 -8.41 -15.42
N VAL A 167 -6.13 -8.70 -16.70
CA VAL A 167 -5.54 -9.83 -17.39
C VAL A 167 -4.80 -9.31 -18.63
N GLY A 168 -3.61 -9.84 -18.90
CA GLY A 168 -2.84 -9.52 -20.08
C GLY A 168 -3.51 -10.01 -21.37
N ASP A 169 -3.04 -9.53 -22.52
CA ASP A 169 -3.58 -9.89 -23.84
C ASP A 169 -3.53 -11.41 -24.13
N ASP A 170 -2.62 -12.12 -23.47
CA ASP A 170 -2.41 -13.56 -23.57
C ASP A 170 -3.20 -14.38 -22.53
N GLY A 171 -4.03 -13.72 -21.71
CA GLY A 171 -4.71 -14.36 -20.58
C GLY A 171 -3.87 -14.45 -19.30
N GLY A 172 -2.64 -13.94 -19.33
CA GLY A 172 -1.69 -13.96 -18.22
C GLY A 172 -1.70 -12.70 -17.37
N ILE A 173 -0.57 -12.43 -16.72
CA ILE A 173 -0.38 -11.22 -15.91
C ILE A 173 -0.09 -10.05 -16.86
N PRO A 174 -0.73 -8.88 -16.71
CA PRO A 174 -0.41 -7.72 -17.51
C PRO A 174 1.05 -7.29 -17.33
N SER A 175 1.70 -6.88 -18.42
CA SER A 175 3.01 -6.22 -18.37
C SER A 175 2.95 -4.99 -17.46
N GLN A 176 3.88 -4.87 -16.52
CA GLN A 176 3.96 -3.75 -15.61
C GLN A 176 5.06 -2.77 -16.07
N TYR A 177 4.68 -1.51 -16.25
CA TYR A 177 5.60 -0.42 -16.55
C TYR A 177 5.78 0.47 -15.31
N GLN A 178 7.00 0.55 -14.81
CA GLN A 178 7.38 1.42 -13.69
C GLN A 178 8.24 2.58 -14.16
N PHE A 179 7.81 3.80 -13.84
CA PHE A 179 8.51 5.04 -14.20
C PHE A 179 9.11 5.69 -12.95
N PHE A 180 10.44 5.64 -12.83
CA PHE A 180 11.17 6.31 -11.76
C PHE A 180 11.60 7.70 -12.21
N CYS A 181 10.99 8.73 -11.62
CA CYS A 181 11.20 10.13 -11.98
C CYS A 181 12.07 10.86 -10.96
N PHE A 182 13.24 11.32 -11.40
CA PHE A 182 14.20 12.06 -10.57
C PHE A 182 14.31 13.50 -11.06
N ARG A 183 14.33 14.46 -10.13
CA ARG A 183 14.52 15.88 -10.44
C ARG A 183 15.70 16.47 -9.67
N ARG A 184 16.59 17.16 -10.39
CA ARG A 184 17.70 17.92 -9.81
C ARG A 184 17.73 19.32 -10.42
N GLY A 185 17.22 20.30 -9.66
CA GLY A 185 17.00 21.65 -10.18
C GLY A 185 15.92 21.66 -11.27
N ASP A 186 16.27 22.17 -12.44
CA ASP A 186 15.46 22.20 -13.66
C ASP A 186 15.53 20.91 -14.48
N ARG A 187 16.52 20.03 -14.20
CA ARG A 187 16.69 18.77 -14.93
C ARG A 187 15.80 17.67 -14.37
N GLN A 188 15.12 16.97 -15.26
CA GLN A 188 14.35 15.75 -14.98
C GLN A 188 14.99 14.55 -15.69
N THR A 189 15.07 13.42 -14.98
CA THR A 189 15.52 12.14 -15.51
C THR A 189 14.45 11.10 -15.22
N ILE A 190 14.07 10.31 -16.22
CA ILE A 190 13.07 9.24 -16.10
C ILE A 190 13.76 7.93 -16.45
N LEU A 191 13.74 6.99 -15.51
CA LEU A 191 14.10 5.60 -15.75
C LEU A 191 12.81 4.80 -15.93
N VAL A 192 12.73 4.02 -17.00
CA VAL A 192 11.59 3.12 -17.25
C VAL A 192 12.06 1.69 -17.01
N GLN A 193 11.41 1.01 -16.08
CA GLN A 193 11.56 -0.42 -15.84
C GLN A 193 10.30 -1.13 -16.34
N VAL A 194 10.49 -2.27 -17.01
CA VAL A 194 9.40 -3.10 -17.52
C VAL A 194 9.54 -4.48 -16.90
N ASP A 195 8.55 -4.87 -16.12
CA ASP A 195 8.49 -6.16 -15.45
C ASP A 195 7.41 -7.01 -16.11
N PHE A 196 7.79 -8.21 -16.54
CA PHE A 196 6.92 -9.12 -17.29
C PHE A 196 6.25 -10.19 -16.39
N ASP A 197 6.65 -10.34 -15.12
CA ASP A 197 6.29 -11.49 -14.27
C ASP A 197 6.32 -11.22 -12.75
N GLU A 198 5.52 -10.27 -12.24
CA GLU A 198 5.54 -9.91 -10.79
C GLU A 198 4.98 -10.99 -9.84
N LEU A 199 4.20 -11.99 -10.31
CA LEU A 199 3.58 -12.98 -9.41
C LEU A 199 4.35 -14.29 -9.26
N THR A 200 5.44 -14.52 -10.01
CA THR A 200 6.14 -15.82 -9.99
C THR A 200 7.53 -15.80 -9.38
N ASP A 201 8.29 -14.68 -9.41
CA ASP A 201 9.53 -14.55 -8.60
C ASP A 201 10.05 -13.09 -8.60
N HIS A 202 9.81 -12.34 -7.51
CA HIS A 202 10.60 -11.14 -7.24
C HIS A 202 11.80 -11.53 -6.37
N ARG A 203 12.97 -11.65 -6.99
CA ARG A 203 14.26 -11.71 -6.30
C ARG A 203 15.05 -10.44 -6.51
#